data_AF-A0AAU9SIL1-F1
#
_entry.id   AF-A0AAU9SIL1-F1
#
_cell.length_a   1.000
_cell.length_b   1.000
_cell.length_c   1.000
_cell.angle_alpha   90.00
_cell.angle_beta   90.00
_cell.angle_gamma   90.00
#
_symmetry.space_group_name_H-M   'P 1'
#
loop_
_entity.id
_entity.type
_entity.pdbx_description
1 polymer ?
#
loop_
_entity_poly.entity_id
_entity_poly.type
_entity_poly.pdbx_seq_one_letter_code
_entity_poly.pdbx_strand_id
1 'polypeptide(L)'
;MKSSKVMRSTEMVALDCEMVQQMVLCKDGTEGLVRVGVVDHDLKVILDKFVKPDKPVVDYRTDITGIIAEDIEKETLSVADVQETLQPFLSNGTILVCHSLNKDLEVLKIDHPRVIDTALVFKYSNERNPRRASLNNLCKSILGYEVRKTGVSHDCVHDAAAAMKLALAVIEKRANTTISPSKEMLEVEKSRLFLHKIPHNVPSKELEQVISGKFISGEFTLDVKPAKTQRGCYCAFVVFHSSKEADQAFENVNVDQGQDSLGLPQKLIFFKLSSGSRVSVFVRKMAQDESV
;
A
#
# COMPACT_ATOMS: atom_id res chain seq x y z
N MET A 1 11.67 25.12 -29.12
CA MET A 1 12.71 24.70 -28.15
C MET A 1 13.22 23.33 -28.56
N LYS A 2 14.51 23.18 -28.86
CA LYS A 2 15.10 21.85 -29.17
C LYS A 2 15.17 21.07 -27.84
N SER A 3 14.35 20.03 -27.70
CA SER A 3 14.48 19.08 -26.59
C SER A 3 15.90 18.52 -26.60
N SER A 4 16.62 18.63 -25.48
CA SER A 4 18.01 18.19 -25.36
C SER A 4 18.11 16.67 -25.59
N LYS A 5 19.24 16.19 -26.14
CA LYS A 5 19.47 14.75 -26.43
C LYS A 5 19.26 13.86 -25.18
N VAL A 6 19.52 14.41 -24.00
CA VAL A 6 19.29 13.86 -22.66
C VAL A 6 17.79 13.59 -22.38
N MET A 7 16.90 14.51 -22.74
CA MET A 7 15.44 14.34 -22.56
C MET A 7 14.83 13.29 -23.50
N ARG A 8 15.61 12.78 -24.47
CA ARG A 8 15.22 11.71 -25.39
C ARG A 8 15.79 10.33 -25.01
N SER A 9 16.57 10.23 -23.93
CA SER A 9 17.02 8.92 -23.45
C SER A 9 15.81 8.04 -23.11
N THR A 10 15.92 6.75 -23.45
CA THR A 10 14.97 5.68 -23.13
C THR A 10 15.57 4.67 -22.17
N GLU A 11 16.73 4.97 -21.59
CA GLU A 11 17.33 4.15 -20.54
C GLU A 11 16.40 4.08 -19.34
N MET A 12 16.28 2.89 -18.76
CA MET A 12 15.38 2.60 -17.66
C MET A 12 16.13 1.87 -16.56
N VAL A 13 15.85 2.27 -15.31
CA VAL A 13 16.24 1.55 -14.11
C VAL A 13 15.02 1.42 -13.22
N ALA A 14 14.84 0.27 -12.57
CA ALA A 14 13.76 0.09 -11.61
C ALA A 14 14.30 0.11 -10.19
N LEU A 15 13.55 0.72 -9.29
CA LEU A 15 13.92 0.92 -7.90
C LEU A 15 12.75 0.58 -6.98
N ASP A 16 13.08 -0.06 -5.87
CA ASP A 16 12.18 -0.32 -4.75
C ASP A 16 13.00 -0.28 -3.44
N CYS A 17 12.37 0.07 -2.33
CA CYS A 17 13.01 0.17 -1.04
C CYS A 17 12.20 -0.57 0.03
N GLU A 18 12.90 -1.22 0.96
CA GLU A 18 12.30 -1.67 2.21
C GLU A 18 12.47 -0.56 3.26
N MET A 19 11.39 -0.26 3.99
CA MET A 19 11.37 0.77 5.03
C MET A 19 10.94 0.21 6.38
N VAL A 20 11.55 0.74 7.45
CA VAL A 20 11.18 0.47 8.85
C VAL A 20 10.65 1.74 9.50
N GLN A 21 9.84 1.58 10.55
CA GLN A 21 9.30 2.71 11.29
C GLN A 21 10.32 3.15 12.36
N GLN A 22 10.93 4.32 12.17
CA GLN A 22 11.95 4.86 13.08
C GLN A 22 11.32 5.60 14.28
N MET A 23 11.97 5.50 15.45
CA MET A 23 11.54 6.12 16.70
C MET A 23 11.88 7.61 16.70
N VAL A 24 10.86 8.48 16.79
CA VAL A 24 10.58 9.25 18.02
C VAL A 24 9.08 9.53 18.09
N LEU A 25 8.50 9.40 19.27
CA LEU A 25 7.42 10.30 19.69
C LEU A 25 7.97 11.74 19.73
N CYS A 26 8.00 12.40 18.57
CA CYS A 26 8.03 13.85 18.44
C CYS A 26 6.95 14.27 17.44
N LYS A 27 5.67 14.13 17.80
CA LYS A 27 4.45 14.53 17.03
C LYS A 27 4.30 14.05 15.55
N ASP A 28 5.31 13.57 14.81
CA ASP A 28 5.25 13.44 13.33
C ASP A 28 5.34 12.03 12.70
N GLY A 29 6.00 11.02 13.31
CA GLY A 29 5.87 9.59 12.92
C GLY A 29 6.47 9.18 11.56
N THR A 30 7.76 9.45 11.33
CA THR A 30 8.46 9.27 10.03
C THR A 30 9.04 7.85 9.77
N GLU A 31 9.10 7.44 8.50
CA GLU A 31 9.65 6.14 8.02
C GLU A 31 11.14 6.28 7.61
N GLY A 32 11.90 5.19 7.64
CA GLY A 32 13.32 5.19 7.29
C GLY A 32 13.77 4.01 6.43
N LEU A 33 14.73 4.28 5.53
CA LEU A 33 15.28 3.31 4.59
C LEU A 33 16.18 2.28 5.28
N VAL A 34 16.01 1.00 4.94
CA VAL A 34 16.84 -0.10 5.46
C VAL A 34 17.40 -1.02 4.40
N ARG A 35 16.77 -1.11 3.23
CA ARG A 35 17.32 -1.84 2.08
C ARG A 35 16.86 -1.15 0.80
N VAL A 36 17.75 -1.08 -0.19
CA VAL A 36 17.45 -0.53 -1.51
C VAL A 36 17.79 -1.57 -2.57
N GLY A 37 16.85 -1.82 -3.47
CA GLY A 37 16.99 -2.70 -4.61
C GLY A 37 16.87 -1.92 -5.91
N VAL A 38 17.85 -2.05 -6.79
CA VAL A 38 17.85 -1.43 -8.12
C VAL A 38 18.24 -2.44 -9.17
N VAL A 39 17.46 -2.49 -10.25
CA VAL A 39 17.73 -3.34 -11.41
C VAL A 39 17.74 -2.53 -12.70
N ASP A 40 18.52 -2.97 -13.69
CA ASP A 40 18.52 -2.38 -15.02
C ASP A 40 17.34 -2.88 -15.88
N HIS A 41 17.28 -2.38 -17.12
CA HIS A 41 16.33 -2.82 -18.14
C HIS A 41 16.34 -4.35 -18.37
N ASP A 42 17.51 -4.97 -18.30
CA ASP A 42 17.70 -6.41 -18.55
C ASP A 42 17.49 -7.24 -17.28
N LEU A 43 16.95 -6.62 -16.22
CA LEU A 43 16.68 -7.21 -14.90
C LEU A 43 17.94 -7.64 -14.14
N LYS A 44 19.11 -7.12 -14.51
CA LYS A 44 20.34 -7.33 -13.74
C LYS A 44 20.35 -6.41 -12.54
N VAL A 45 20.75 -6.95 -11.41
CA VAL A 45 20.87 -6.20 -10.16
C VAL A 45 22.03 -5.21 -10.27
N ILE A 46 21.70 -3.92 -10.17
CA ILE A 46 22.68 -2.82 -10.11
C ILE A 46 23.07 -2.55 -8.66
N LEU A 47 22.07 -2.53 -7.77
CA LEU A 47 22.25 -2.26 -6.35
C LEU A 47 21.34 -3.17 -5.53
N ASP A 48 21.92 -3.82 -4.52
CA ASP A 48 21.19 -4.49 -3.45
C ASP A 48 22.00 -4.27 -2.18
N LYS A 49 21.56 -3.33 -1.35
CA LYS A 49 22.29 -2.89 -0.16
C LYS A 49 21.36 -2.65 0.99
N PHE A 50 21.76 -3.13 2.16
CA PHE A 50 21.22 -2.66 3.42
C PHE A 50 21.78 -1.27 3.73
N VAL A 51 20.96 -0.46 4.39
CA VAL A 51 21.24 0.93 4.73
C VAL A 51 21.05 1.07 6.22
N LYS A 52 21.95 1.81 6.87
CA LYS A 52 21.83 2.17 8.27
C LYS A 52 20.91 3.39 8.42
N PRO A 53 19.76 3.23 9.08
CA PRO A 53 18.95 4.32 9.63
C PRO A 53 19.74 5.44 10.32
N ASP A 54 19.44 6.69 9.98
CA ASP A 54 19.96 7.87 10.69
C ASP A 54 19.46 7.95 12.14
N LYS A 55 18.33 7.29 12.46
CA LYS A 55 17.71 7.27 13.81
C LYS A 55 17.45 5.83 14.27
N PRO A 56 17.31 5.60 15.59
CA PRO A 56 16.95 4.27 16.11
C PRO A 56 15.63 3.74 15.55
N VAL A 57 15.58 2.45 15.25
CA VAL A 57 14.40 1.75 14.76
C VAL A 57 13.55 1.25 15.94
N VAL A 58 12.23 1.44 15.91
CA VAL A 58 11.30 0.83 16.90
C VAL A 58 10.76 -0.48 16.39
N ASP A 59 10.40 -0.48 15.11
CA ASP A 59 9.65 -1.54 14.50
C ASP A 59 10.21 -1.79 13.10
N TYR A 60 10.86 -2.96 12.99
CA TYR A 60 11.47 -3.43 11.75
C TYR A 60 10.43 -3.96 10.75
N ARG A 61 9.16 -4.14 11.18
CA ARG A 61 8.10 -4.76 10.38
C ARG A 61 8.56 -6.07 9.75
N THR A 62 9.25 -6.90 10.53
CA THR A 62 9.93 -8.12 10.05
C THR A 62 9.00 -9.08 9.33
N ASP A 63 7.71 -9.09 9.67
CA ASP A 63 6.66 -9.82 8.98
C ASP A 63 6.44 -9.36 7.53
N ILE A 64 6.71 -8.09 7.26
CA ILE A 64 6.60 -7.46 5.94
C ILE A 64 7.96 -7.43 5.25
N THR A 65 8.99 -6.90 5.89
CA THR A 65 10.31 -6.62 5.29
C THR A 65 11.24 -7.83 5.32
N GLY A 66 11.02 -8.78 6.23
CA GLY A 66 11.94 -9.88 6.50
C GLY A 66 13.21 -9.46 7.25
N ILE A 67 13.32 -8.19 7.63
CA ILE A 67 14.55 -7.61 8.19
C ILE A 67 14.54 -7.72 9.71
N ILE A 68 15.66 -8.15 10.28
CA ILE A 68 15.91 -8.21 11.73
C ILE A 68 16.95 -7.17 12.15
N ALA A 69 17.05 -6.91 13.46
CA ALA A 69 17.97 -5.89 13.98
C ALA A 69 19.43 -6.19 13.59
N GLU A 70 19.80 -7.46 13.59
CA GLU A 70 21.13 -7.98 13.28
C GLU A 70 21.57 -7.68 11.84
N ASP A 71 20.62 -7.56 10.91
CA ASP A 71 20.89 -7.21 9.50
C ASP A 71 21.35 -5.76 9.34
N ILE A 72 20.95 -4.88 10.27
CA ILE A 72 21.21 -3.43 10.19
C ILE A 72 22.31 -2.99 11.15
N GLU A 73 22.50 -3.69 12.28
CA GLU A 73 23.47 -3.32 13.32
C GLU A 73 24.91 -3.16 12.81
N LYS A 74 25.30 -4.00 11.84
CA LYS A 74 26.65 -4.04 11.26
C LYS A 74 26.81 -3.15 10.03
N GLU A 75 25.72 -2.62 9.51
CA GLU A 75 25.74 -1.83 8.29
C GLU A 75 26.32 -0.44 8.54
N THR A 76 27.05 0.05 7.56
CA THR A 76 27.71 1.37 7.62
C THR A 76 27.23 2.31 6.54
N LEU A 77 26.53 1.80 5.51
CA LEU A 77 26.04 2.60 4.40
C LEU A 77 24.93 3.53 4.86
N SER A 78 25.11 4.82 4.64
CA SER A 78 24.10 5.85 4.88
C SER A 78 23.22 6.07 3.65
N VAL A 79 22.12 6.80 3.83
CA VAL A 79 21.31 7.26 2.69
C VAL A 79 22.13 8.10 1.72
N ALA A 80 23.09 8.90 2.21
CA ALA A 80 23.96 9.70 1.36
C ALA A 80 24.87 8.85 0.46
N ASP A 81 25.44 7.75 0.99
CA ASP A 81 26.27 6.83 0.21
C ASP A 81 25.46 6.15 -0.91
N VAL A 82 24.20 5.81 -0.61
CA VAL A 82 23.26 5.27 -1.60
C VAL A 82 22.95 6.32 -2.67
N GLN A 83 22.69 7.58 -2.30
CA GLN A 83 22.45 8.66 -3.26
C GLN A 83 23.64 8.84 -4.20
N GLU A 84 24.87 8.87 -3.68
CA GLU A 84 26.09 8.96 -4.49
C GLU A 84 26.21 7.77 -5.46
N THR A 85 25.88 6.57 -4.98
CA THR A 85 25.89 5.35 -5.81
C THR A 85 24.83 5.38 -6.91
N LEU A 86 23.65 5.94 -6.64
CA LEU A 86 22.54 6.05 -7.60
C LEU A 86 22.71 7.19 -8.60
N GLN A 87 23.47 8.23 -8.25
CA GLN A 87 23.60 9.46 -9.05
C GLN A 87 23.93 9.19 -10.53
N PRO A 88 24.88 8.29 -10.89
CA PRO A 88 25.20 8.03 -12.30
C PRO A 88 24.05 7.39 -13.07
N PHE A 89 23.25 6.55 -12.39
CA PHE A 89 22.12 5.82 -12.99
C PHE A 89 20.88 6.70 -13.15
N LEU A 90 20.67 7.66 -12.25
CA LEU A 90 19.55 8.61 -12.31
C LEU A 90 19.87 9.86 -13.17
N SER A 91 21.12 10.04 -13.55
CA SER A 91 21.58 11.12 -14.43
C SER A 91 21.16 10.90 -15.89
N ASN A 92 21.39 11.90 -16.75
CA ASN A 92 21.27 11.77 -18.21
C ASN A 92 19.88 11.42 -18.76
N GLY A 93 18.83 11.70 -17.98
CA GLY A 93 17.47 11.53 -18.44
C GLY A 93 16.97 10.09 -18.39
N THR A 94 17.63 9.22 -17.62
CA THR A 94 17.11 7.89 -17.29
C THR A 94 15.68 7.97 -16.76
N ILE A 95 14.87 6.98 -17.11
CA ILE A 95 13.51 6.81 -16.62
C ILE A 95 13.54 5.86 -15.43
N LEU A 96 13.01 6.30 -14.30
CA LEU A 96 12.89 5.48 -13.10
C LEU A 96 11.58 4.69 -13.13
N VAL A 97 11.63 3.37 -12.99
CA VAL A 97 10.47 2.48 -12.98
C VAL A 97 10.23 1.94 -11.58
N CYS A 98 8.97 1.80 -11.16
CA CYS A 98 8.63 1.57 -9.75
C CYS A 98 7.16 1.18 -9.54
N HIS A 99 6.77 0.95 -8.29
CA HIS A 99 5.38 0.75 -7.88
C HIS A 99 5.03 1.53 -6.60
N SER A 100 4.30 2.64 -6.71
CA SER A 100 4.00 3.57 -5.60
C SER A 100 5.22 4.28 -5.00
N LEU A 101 6.07 4.83 -5.86
CA LEU A 101 7.43 5.33 -5.57
C LEU A 101 7.52 6.54 -4.63
N ASN A 102 6.39 7.18 -4.34
CA ASN A 102 6.39 8.43 -3.59
C ASN A 102 7.05 8.28 -2.21
N LYS A 103 7.00 7.10 -1.58
CA LYS A 103 7.67 6.85 -0.30
C LYS A 103 9.14 6.54 -0.47
N ASP A 104 9.51 5.76 -1.49
CA ASP A 104 10.89 5.44 -1.80
C ASP A 104 11.73 6.70 -2.05
N LEU A 105 11.24 7.62 -2.88
CA LEU A 105 11.93 8.88 -3.17
C LEU A 105 12.00 9.81 -1.95
N GLU A 106 10.97 9.78 -1.10
CA GLU A 106 10.95 10.55 0.15
C GLU A 106 12.05 10.07 1.11
N VAL A 107 12.17 8.76 1.33
CA VAL A 107 13.20 8.20 2.22
C VAL A 107 14.61 8.27 1.63
N LEU A 108 14.73 8.14 0.31
CA LEU A 108 15.99 8.35 -0.42
C LEU A 108 16.36 9.83 -0.51
N LYS A 109 15.44 10.76 -0.24
CA LYS A 109 15.62 12.22 -0.40
C LYS A 109 16.07 12.58 -1.83
N ILE A 110 15.52 11.90 -2.83
CA ILE A 110 15.81 12.12 -4.26
C ILE A 110 14.58 12.70 -4.94
N ASP A 111 14.78 13.75 -5.76
CA ASP A 111 13.76 14.26 -6.67
C ASP A 111 14.15 13.88 -8.11
N HIS A 112 13.32 13.05 -8.75
CA HIS A 112 13.57 12.58 -10.11
C HIS A 112 12.33 12.78 -11.00
N PRO A 113 12.44 13.55 -12.10
CA PRO A 113 11.26 13.96 -12.85
C PRO A 113 10.69 12.90 -13.80
N ARG A 114 11.52 11.95 -14.27
CA ARG A 114 11.11 10.97 -15.29
C ARG A 114 10.80 9.63 -14.62
N VAL A 115 9.54 9.44 -14.25
CA VAL A 115 9.08 8.25 -13.52
C VAL A 115 7.98 7.53 -14.27
N ILE A 116 8.10 6.19 -14.36
CA ILE A 116 7.01 5.27 -14.68
C ILE A 116 6.60 4.57 -13.40
N ASP A 117 5.52 5.04 -12.78
CA ASP A 117 4.92 4.39 -11.62
C ASP A 117 3.83 3.42 -12.07
N THR A 118 4.11 2.12 -11.96
CA THR A 118 3.18 1.07 -12.37
C THR A 118 1.87 1.13 -11.58
N ALA A 119 1.86 1.63 -10.34
CA ALA A 119 0.63 1.82 -9.57
C ALA A 119 -0.28 2.92 -10.13
N LEU A 120 0.26 3.82 -10.97
CA LEU A 120 -0.48 4.88 -11.67
C LEU A 120 -0.80 4.53 -13.13
N VAL A 121 0.07 3.75 -13.77
CA VAL A 121 -0.09 3.31 -15.17
C VAL A 121 -1.28 2.36 -15.29
N PHE A 122 -1.39 1.38 -14.38
CA PHE A 122 -2.46 0.38 -14.44
C PHE A 122 -3.73 0.84 -13.73
N LYS A 123 -4.88 0.57 -14.35
CA LYS A 123 -6.21 0.88 -13.80
C LYS A 123 -7.12 -0.32 -13.90
N TYR A 124 -7.97 -0.52 -12.89
CA TYR A 124 -9.04 -1.49 -13.00
C TYR A 124 -10.09 -1.02 -14.02
N SER A 125 -10.66 -1.97 -14.77
CA SER A 125 -11.75 -1.73 -15.71
C SER A 125 -13.03 -1.21 -15.04
N ASN A 126 -13.20 -1.43 -13.73
CA ASN A 126 -14.32 -0.89 -12.97
C ASN A 126 -14.01 0.55 -12.51
N GLU A 127 -14.55 1.52 -13.26
CA GLU A 127 -14.33 2.97 -13.07
C GLU A 127 -14.77 3.51 -11.70
N ARG A 128 -15.66 2.81 -11.00
CA ARG A 128 -16.29 3.31 -9.76
C ARG A 128 -15.40 3.21 -8.52
N ASN A 129 -14.26 2.52 -8.60
CA ASN A 129 -13.35 2.42 -7.47
C ASN A 129 -11.91 2.70 -7.94
N PRO A 130 -11.37 3.92 -7.72
CA PRO A 130 -10.05 4.34 -8.21
C PRO A 130 -8.90 3.72 -7.40
N ARG A 131 -9.02 2.44 -7.03
CA ARG A 131 -7.98 1.72 -6.30
C ARG A 131 -6.83 1.41 -7.22
N ARG A 132 -5.63 1.69 -6.71
CA ARG A 132 -4.39 1.19 -7.30
C ARG A 132 -4.31 -0.31 -7.06
N ALA A 133 -3.96 -1.05 -8.09
CA ALA A 133 -3.67 -2.47 -7.95
C ALA A 133 -2.35 -2.64 -7.19
N SER A 134 -2.28 -3.64 -6.31
CA SER A 134 -0.99 -4.02 -5.72
C SER A 134 -0.07 -4.63 -6.78
N LEU A 135 1.24 -4.55 -6.55
CA LEU A 135 2.23 -5.16 -7.44
C LEU A 135 1.95 -6.65 -7.66
N ASN A 136 1.61 -7.38 -6.60
CA ASN A 136 1.31 -8.81 -6.70
C ASN A 136 0.09 -9.10 -7.60
N ASN A 137 -0.97 -8.30 -7.50
CA ASN A 137 -2.14 -8.44 -8.35
C ASN A 137 -1.83 -8.09 -9.81
N LEU A 138 -1.00 -7.08 -10.05
CA LEU A 138 -0.52 -6.74 -11.40
C LEU A 138 0.29 -7.88 -12.00
N CYS A 139 1.25 -8.42 -11.26
CA CYS A 139 2.07 -9.56 -11.72
C CYS A 139 1.19 -10.78 -12.01
N LYS A 140 0.24 -11.11 -11.13
CA LYS A 140 -0.67 -12.24 -11.34
C LYS A 140 -1.53 -12.03 -12.59
N SER A 141 -2.07 -10.84 -12.78
CA SER A 141 -2.96 -10.54 -13.91
C SER A 141 -2.24 -10.40 -15.25
N ILE A 142 -1.01 -9.86 -15.27
CA ILE A 142 -0.33 -9.47 -16.52
C ILE A 142 0.81 -10.42 -16.85
N LEU A 143 1.59 -10.83 -15.85
CA LEU A 143 2.77 -11.68 -16.02
C LEU A 143 2.47 -13.16 -15.72
N GLY A 144 1.31 -13.48 -15.16
CA GLY A 144 0.87 -14.85 -14.88
C GLY A 144 1.56 -15.51 -13.68
N TYR A 145 2.23 -14.74 -12.82
CA TYR A 145 2.88 -15.24 -11.61
C TYR A 145 2.70 -14.28 -10.43
N GLU A 146 2.78 -14.81 -9.22
CA GLU A 146 2.76 -14.03 -7.98
C GLU A 146 4.18 -13.62 -7.61
N VAL A 147 4.43 -12.32 -7.45
CA VAL A 147 5.76 -11.81 -7.04
C VAL A 147 6.06 -12.17 -5.58
N ARG A 148 5.01 -12.28 -4.76
CA ARG A 148 5.10 -12.64 -3.34
C ARG A 148 4.03 -13.67 -3.01
N LYS A 149 4.45 -14.80 -2.43
CA LYS A 149 3.53 -15.79 -1.88
C LYS A 149 3.03 -15.33 -0.51
N THR A 150 1.86 -15.80 -0.10
CA THR A 150 1.31 -15.50 1.24
C THR A 150 2.29 -15.90 2.34
N GLY A 151 2.57 -14.98 3.26
CA GLY A 151 3.48 -15.19 4.39
C GLY A 151 4.97 -15.10 4.04
N VAL A 152 5.32 -14.74 2.81
CA VAL A 152 6.70 -14.45 2.42
C VAL A 152 6.94 -12.95 2.52
N SER A 153 8.05 -12.57 3.14
CA SER A 153 8.48 -11.17 3.24
C SER A 153 8.73 -10.56 1.86
N HIS A 154 8.70 -9.23 1.81
CA HIS A 154 9.05 -8.46 0.64
C HIS A 154 10.55 -8.59 0.34
N ASP A 155 10.88 -8.37 -0.93
CA ASP A 155 12.26 -8.27 -1.40
C ASP A 155 12.30 -7.19 -2.47
N CYS A 156 12.92 -6.06 -2.12
CA CYS A 156 13.00 -4.89 -2.99
C CYS A 156 13.62 -5.17 -4.36
N VAL A 157 14.55 -6.14 -4.50
CA VAL A 157 15.14 -6.48 -5.80
C VAL A 157 14.11 -7.19 -6.68
N HIS A 158 13.40 -8.17 -6.12
CA HIS A 158 12.32 -8.86 -6.82
C HIS A 158 11.17 -7.91 -7.19
N ASP A 159 10.87 -6.97 -6.31
CA ASP A 159 9.82 -5.98 -6.50
C ASP A 159 10.17 -4.94 -7.57
N ALA A 160 11.40 -4.42 -7.55
CA ALA A 160 11.92 -3.59 -8.63
C ALA A 160 11.92 -4.33 -9.97
N ALA A 161 12.35 -5.59 -10.00
CA ALA A 161 12.33 -6.42 -11.21
C ALA A 161 10.90 -6.68 -11.71
N ALA A 162 9.95 -6.90 -10.81
CA ALA A 162 8.55 -7.06 -11.16
C ALA A 162 7.95 -5.77 -11.74
N ALA A 163 8.24 -4.62 -11.16
CA ALA A 163 7.83 -3.32 -11.70
C ALA A 163 8.43 -3.08 -13.10
N MET A 164 9.71 -3.40 -13.30
CA MET A 164 10.37 -3.34 -14.62
C MET A 164 9.64 -4.22 -15.64
N LYS A 165 9.40 -5.49 -15.31
CA LYS A 165 8.69 -6.43 -16.21
C LYS A 165 7.30 -5.92 -16.60
N LEU A 166 6.57 -5.33 -15.66
CA LEU A 166 5.25 -4.74 -15.95
C LEU A 166 5.35 -3.55 -16.91
N ALA A 167 6.31 -2.65 -16.71
CA ALA A 167 6.54 -1.53 -17.62
C ALA A 167 6.93 -2.01 -19.02
N LEU A 168 7.86 -2.96 -19.12
CA LEU A 168 8.29 -3.56 -20.39
C LEU A 168 7.13 -4.25 -21.10
N ALA A 169 6.28 -5.01 -20.40
CA ALA A 169 5.13 -5.66 -21.01
C ALA A 169 4.19 -4.68 -21.71
N VAL A 170 4.01 -3.46 -21.16
CA VAL A 170 3.22 -2.40 -21.81
C VAL A 170 3.98 -1.77 -22.98
N ILE A 171 5.26 -1.43 -22.79
CA ILE A 171 6.10 -0.81 -23.83
C ILE A 171 6.23 -1.71 -25.06
N GLU A 172 6.42 -3.00 -24.85
CA GLU A 172 6.52 -4.03 -25.88
C GLU A 172 5.15 -4.45 -26.45
N LYS A 173 4.06 -3.82 -26.00
CA LYS A 173 2.67 -4.09 -26.44
C LYS A 173 2.21 -5.53 -26.19
N ARG A 174 2.76 -6.18 -25.17
CA ARG A 174 2.34 -7.51 -24.69
C ARG A 174 1.19 -7.42 -23.70
N ALA A 175 0.97 -6.25 -23.09
CA ALA A 175 -0.08 -6.02 -22.10
C ALA A 175 -0.78 -4.65 -22.29
N ASN A 176 -2.04 -4.59 -21.86
CA ASN A 176 -2.81 -3.35 -21.76
C ASN A 176 -2.71 -2.78 -20.33
N THR A 177 -2.92 -1.46 -20.22
CA THR A 177 -2.92 -0.77 -18.91
C THR A 177 -4.23 -0.92 -18.15
N THR A 178 -5.27 -1.45 -18.79
CA THR A 178 -6.54 -1.76 -18.14
C THR A 178 -6.56 -3.22 -17.72
N ILE A 179 -6.78 -3.48 -16.43
CA ILE A 179 -6.86 -4.82 -15.87
C ILE A 179 -8.25 -5.10 -15.31
N SER A 180 -8.70 -6.35 -15.46
CA SER A 180 -9.93 -6.81 -14.82
C SER A 180 -9.61 -7.37 -13.44
N PRO A 181 -10.36 -7.00 -12.38
CA PRO A 181 -10.17 -7.61 -11.08
C PRO A 181 -10.46 -9.11 -11.15
N SER A 182 -9.61 -9.92 -10.52
CA SER A 182 -9.83 -11.38 -10.47
C SER A 182 -11.02 -11.71 -9.58
N LYS A 183 -11.63 -12.89 -9.78
CA LYS A 183 -12.72 -13.37 -8.91
C LYS A 183 -12.27 -13.47 -7.45
N GLU A 184 -11.07 -14.00 -7.21
CA GLU A 184 -10.47 -14.09 -5.87
C GLU A 184 -10.39 -12.73 -5.19
N MET A 185 -9.92 -11.71 -5.92
CA MET A 185 -9.83 -10.34 -5.39
C MET A 185 -11.20 -9.76 -5.07
N LEU A 186 -12.19 -9.99 -5.94
CA LEU A 186 -13.57 -9.54 -5.68
C LEU A 186 -14.17 -10.22 -4.45
N GLU A 187 -13.91 -11.52 -4.24
CA GLU A 187 -14.37 -12.23 -3.05
C GLU A 187 -13.69 -11.76 -1.76
N VAL A 188 -12.37 -11.54 -1.78
CA VAL A 188 -11.64 -10.96 -0.64
C VAL A 188 -12.15 -9.56 -0.31
N GLU A 189 -12.59 -8.79 -1.30
CA GLU A 189 -13.20 -7.48 -1.07
C GLU A 189 -14.61 -7.61 -0.49
N LYS A 190 -15.44 -8.51 -1.03
CA LYS A 190 -16.77 -8.79 -0.50
C LYS A 190 -16.73 -9.33 0.94
N SER A 191 -15.65 -9.98 1.37
CA SER A 191 -15.48 -10.45 2.76
C SER A 191 -15.03 -9.36 3.74
N ARG A 192 -15.07 -8.08 3.36
CA ARG A 192 -14.64 -6.96 4.22
C ARG A 192 -15.72 -5.89 4.35
N LEU A 193 -15.78 -5.27 5.52
CA LEU A 193 -16.50 -4.03 5.74
C LEU A 193 -15.51 -2.90 6.01
N PHE A 194 -15.79 -1.72 5.44
CA PHE A 194 -14.98 -0.52 5.62
C PHE A 194 -15.59 0.40 6.67
N LEU A 195 -14.85 0.63 7.73
CA LEU A 195 -15.15 1.59 8.77
C LEU A 195 -14.43 2.90 8.46
N HIS A 196 -15.18 4.00 8.30
CA HIS A 196 -14.57 5.29 7.95
C HIS A 196 -15.19 6.47 8.70
N LYS A 197 -14.45 7.59 8.65
CA LYS A 197 -14.68 8.80 9.45
C LYS A 197 -14.65 8.51 10.96
N ILE A 198 -13.76 7.61 11.39
CA ILE A 198 -13.58 7.28 12.80
C ILE A 198 -12.76 8.40 13.45
N PRO A 199 -13.28 9.12 14.46
CA PRO A 199 -12.52 10.20 15.09
C PRO A 199 -11.21 9.70 15.71
N HIS A 200 -10.12 10.47 15.58
CA HIS A 200 -8.79 10.10 16.13
C HIS A 200 -8.77 9.83 17.64
N ASN A 201 -9.73 10.36 18.40
CA ASN A 201 -9.84 10.15 19.84
C ASN A 201 -10.50 8.82 20.21
N VAL A 202 -10.91 8.00 19.24
CA VAL A 202 -11.44 6.65 19.47
C VAL A 202 -10.28 5.65 19.50
N PRO A 203 -9.96 5.02 20.64
CA PRO A 203 -8.94 3.98 20.69
C PRO A 203 -9.35 2.75 19.89
N SER A 204 -8.39 2.09 19.22
CA SER A 204 -8.65 0.87 18.42
C SER A 204 -9.28 -0.25 19.25
N LYS A 205 -8.81 -0.47 20.48
CA LYS A 205 -9.38 -1.46 21.41
C LYS A 205 -10.83 -1.20 21.75
N GLU A 206 -11.21 0.07 21.89
CA GLU A 206 -12.59 0.44 22.20
C GLU A 206 -13.48 0.34 20.96
N LEU A 207 -12.95 0.69 19.78
CA LEU A 207 -13.62 0.42 18.51
C LEU A 207 -13.89 -1.08 18.34
N GLU A 208 -12.89 -1.92 18.58
CA GLU A 208 -13.01 -3.38 18.52
C GLU A 208 -14.10 -3.90 19.45
N GLN A 209 -14.09 -3.50 20.73
CA GLN A 209 -15.13 -3.89 21.69
C GLN A 209 -16.54 -3.50 21.25
N VAL A 210 -16.69 -2.28 20.71
CA VAL A 210 -17.98 -1.79 20.21
C VAL A 210 -18.45 -2.60 19.01
N ILE A 211 -17.55 -2.91 18.09
CA ILE A 211 -17.85 -3.70 16.89
C ILE A 211 -18.22 -5.14 17.28
N SER A 212 -17.39 -5.82 18.08
CA SER A 212 -17.61 -7.22 18.52
C SER A 212 -18.84 -7.39 19.40
N GLY A 213 -19.19 -6.38 20.20
CA GLY A 213 -20.22 -6.50 21.25
C GLY A 213 -21.61 -6.02 20.86
N LYS A 214 -21.76 -5.14 19.86
CA LYS A 214 -23.05 -4.47 19.58
C LYS A 214 -23.53 -4.50 18.13
N PHE A 215 -22.63 -4.69 17.18
CA PHE A 215 -22.95 -4.46 15.77
C PHE A 215 -22.61 -5.64 14.87
N ILE A 216 -21.55 -6.39 15.19
CA ILE A 216 -21.01 -7.46 14.36
C ILE A 216 -20.65 -8.64 15.28
N SER A 217 -21.47 -9.70 15.25
CA SER A 217 -21.18 -10.95 15.98
C SER A 217 -20.47 -11.95 15.08
N GLY A 218 -19.39 -12.57 15.56
CA GLY A 218 -18.62 -13.60 14.84
C GLY A 218 -17.11 -13.45 15.03
N GLU A 219 -16.34 -14.38 14.50
CA GLU A 219 -14.88 -14.26 14.40
C GLU A 219 -14.51 -13.34 13.22
N PHE A 220 -13.72 -12.30 13.50
CA PHE A 220 -13.21 -11.38 12.49
C PHE A 220 -11.86 -10.82 12.90
N THR A 221 -11.15 -10.24 11.93
CA THR A 221 -9.92 -9.48 12.18
C THR A 221 -10.16 -8.00 11.93
N LEU A 222 -9.70 -7.14 12.85
CA LEU A 222 -9.77 -5.69 12.70
C LEU A 222 -8.42 -5.13 12.20
N ASP A 223 -8.38 -4.72 10.93
CA ASP A 223 -7.25 -4.07 10.30
C ASP A 223 -7.41 -2.54 10.40
N VAL A 224 -6.75 -1.92 11.38
CA VAL A 224 -6.84 -0.48 11.64
C VAL A 224 -5.77 0.29 10.88
N LYS A 225 -6.19 1.20 10.00
CA LYS A 225 -5.29 2.14 9.37
C LYS A 225 -5.27 3.44 10.16
N PRO A 226 -4.11 3.87 10.70
CA PRO A 226 -4.02 5.02 11.60
C PRO A 226 -4.49 6.33 10.93
N ALA A 227 -4.87 7.31 11.76
CA ALA A 227 -5.28 8.62 11.29
C ALA A 227 -4.11 9.29 10.56
N LYS A 228 -4.37 9.85 9.38
CA LYS A 228 -3.34 10.57 8.61
C LYS A 228 -2.88 11.86 9.29
N THR A 229 -3.67 12.42 10.22
CA THR A 229 -3.35 13.65 10.95
C THR A 229 -3.91 13.62 12.38
N GLN A 230 -3.28 14.35 13.32
CA GLN A 230 -3.67 14.39 14.74
C GLN A 230 -5.08 14.94 15.01
N ARG A 231 -5.69 15.67 14.06
CA ARG A 231 -7.09 16.15 14.14
C ARG A 231 -8.02 15.43 13.17
N GLY A 232 -7.49 14.42 12.47
CA GLY A 232 -8.19 13.73 11.40
C GLY A 232 -9.14 12.64 11.90
N CYS A 233 -9.69 11.93 10.94
CA CYS A 233 -10.28 10.63 11.16
C CYS A 233 -9.31 9.54 10.72
N TYR A 234 -9.45 8.36 11.30
CA TYR A 234 -8.86 7.14 10.79
C TYR A 234 -9.93 6.25 10.16
N CYS A 235 -9.47 5.13 9.61
CA CYS A 235 -10.34 4.13 9.01
C CYS A 235 -9.86 2.73 9.39
N ALA A 236 -10.76 1.76 9.34
CA ALA A 236 -10.43 0.38 9.61
C ALA A 236 -11.18 -0.53 8.64
N PHE A 237 -10.66 -1.74 8.46
CA PHE A 237 -11.37 -2.81 7.78
C PHE A 237 -11.71 -3.89 8.80
N VAL A 238 -12.95 -4.34 8.77
CA VAL A 238 -13.35 -5.58 9.43
C VAL A 238 -13.26 -6.67 8.38
N VAL A 239 -12.42 -7.67 8.62
CA VAL A 239 -12.15 -8.78 7.70
C VAL A 239 -12.80 -10.04 8.23
N PHE A 240 -13.69 -10.63 7.42
CA PHE A 240 -14.42 -11.85 7.71
C PHE A 240 -13.86 -13.03 6.92
N HIS A 241 -14.23 -14.24 7.32
CA HIS A 241 -13.82 -15.45 6.61
C HIS A 241 -14.50 -15.60 5.25
N SER A 242 -15.68 -14.98 5.09
CA SER A 242 -16.46 -15.06 3.86
C SER A 242 -17.25 -13.77 3.58
N SER A 243 -17.62 -13.59 2.31
CA SER A 243 -18.54 -12.54 1.88
C SER A 243 -19.89 -12.62 2.59
N LYS A 244 -20.41 -13.84 2.80
CA LYS A 244 -21.67 -14.07 3.52
C LYS A 244 -21.64 -13.58 4.96
N GLU A 245 -20.54 -13.80 5.68
CA GLU A 245 -20.37 -13.29 7.05
C GLU A 245 -20.32 -11.77 7.08
N ALA A 246 -19.61 -11.15 6.13
CA ALA A 246 -19.54 -9.70 6.02
C ALA A 246 -20.92 -9.08 5.72
N ASP A 247 -21.69 -9.70 4.81
CA ASP A 247 -23.05 -9.29 4.51
C ASP A 247 -23.97 -9.44 5.72
N GLN A 248 -23.94 -10.59 6.39
CA GLN A 248 -24.76 -10.82 7.59
C GLN A 248 -24.40 -9.82 8.71
N ALA A 249 -23.12 -9.56 8.91
CA ALA A 249 -22.64 -8.56 9.86
C ALA A 249 -23.15 -7.16 9.52
N PHE A 250 -23.13 -6.78 8.24
CA PHE A 250 -23.67 -5.51 7.80
C PHE A 250 -25.18 -5.42 8.02
N GLU A 251 -25.93 -6.49 7.75
CA GLU A 251 -27.39 -6.53 7.97
C GLU A 251 -27.78 -6.48 9.44
N ASN A 252 -27.00 -7.10 10.33
CA ASN A 252 -27.22 -7.06 11.78
C ASN A 252 -27.12 -5.64 12.37
N VAL A 253 -26.46 -4.72 11.67
CA VAL A 253 -26.49 -3.30 12.01
C VAL A 253 -27.88 -2.74 11.66
N ASN A 254 -28.80 -2.77 12.63
CA ASN A 254 -30.19 -2.34 12.48
C ASN A 254 -30.32 -0.80 12.57
N VAL A 255 -29.81 -0.11 11.56
CA VAL A 255 -29.93 1.34 11.35
C VAL A 255 -30.24 1.63 9.89
N ASP A 256 -30.74 2.84 9.61
CA ASP A 256 -31.05 3.26 8.25
C ASP A 256 -29.84 3.12 7.32
N GLN A 257 -30.08 2.45 6.20
CA GLN A 257 -29.10 2.25 5.14
C GLN A 257 -29.16 3.42 4.14
N GLY A 258 -28.00 4.01 3.87
CA GLY A 258 -27.79 4.94 2.77
C GLY A 258 -26.78 4.40 1.76
N GLN A 259 -26.29 5.28 0.91
CA GLN A 259 -25.21 5.00 -0.04
C GLN A 259 -24.11 6.04 0.09
N ASP A 260 -22.85 5.62 -0.13
CA ASP A 260 -21.72 6.54 -0.20
C ASP A 260 -21.67 7.28 -1.56
N SER A 261 -20.64 8.12 -1.76
CA SER A 261 -20.45 8.85 -3.02
C SER A 261 -20.20 7.97 -4.24
N LEU A 262 -19.93 6.68 -4.04
CA LEU A 262 -19.70 5.68 -5.08
C LEU A 262 -20.93 4.78 -5.28
N GLY A 263 -22.02 5.03 -4.56
CA GLY A 263 -23.25 4.22 -4.61
C GLY A 263 -23.13 2.88 -3.88
N LEU A 264 -22.19 2.75 -2.94
CA LEU A 264 -22.00 1.54 -2.13
C LEU A 264 -22.86 1.62 -0.85
N PRO A 265 -23.51 0.51 -0.43
CA PRO A 265 -24.30 0.48 0.80
C PRO A 265 -23.48 0.93 2.03
N GLN A 266 -24.02 1.89 2.78
CA GLN A 266 -23.42 2.37 4.03
C GLN A 266 -24.45 2.57 5.13
N LYS A 267 -24.03 2.38 6.38
CA LYS A 267 -24.83 2.56 7.60
C LYS A 267 -24.06 3.44 8.59
N LEU A 268 -24.74 4.40 9.22
CA LEU A 268 -24.14 5.27 10.23
C LEU A 268 -24.45 4.73 11.63
N ILE A 269 -23.43 4.27 12.35
CA ILE A 269 -23.57 3.75 13.71
C ILE A 269 -23.19 4.80 14.74
N PHE A 270 -23.86 4.75 15.90
CA PHE A 270 -23.55 5.61 17.04
C PHE A 270 -23.23 4.77 18.27
N PHE A 271 -22.18 5.14 18.99
CA PHE A 271 -21.84 4.52 20.26
C PHE A 271 -21.30 5.55 21.24
N LYS A 272 -21.27 5.18 22.53
CA LYS A 272 -20.65 5.99 23.58
C LYS A 272 -19.29 5.39 23.92
N LEU A 273 -18.28 6.24 23.98
CA LEU A 273 -17.00 5.90 24.56
C LEU A 273 -17.11 5.80 26.08
N SER A 274 -16.12 5.16 26.69
CA SER A 274 -15.90 5.02 28.14
C SER A 274 -15.75 6.39 28.80
N SER A 275 -15.28 7.39 28.03
CA SER A 275 -15.26 8.81 28.44
C SER A 275 -16.64 9.47 28.49
N GLY A 276 -17.71 8.78 28.08
CA GLY A 276 -19.07 9.31 27.94
C GLY A 276 -19.35 10.04 26.63
N SER A 277 -18.32 10.29 25.81
CA SER A 277 -18.46 10.97 24.52
C SER A 277 -19.26 10.13 23.52
N ARG A 278 -20.24 10.72 22.84
CA ARG A 278 -20.97 10.07 21.75
C ARG A 278 -20.19 10.22 20.44
N VAL A 279 -19.97 9.11 19.75
CA VAL A 279 -19.23 9.04 18.50
C VAL A 279 -20.07 8.39 17.42
N SER A 280 -19.84 8.79 16.18
CA SER A 280 -20.45 8.19 14.99
C SER A 280 -19.38 7.63 14.06
N VAL A 281 -19.64 6.46 13.46
CA VAL A 281 -18.77 5.80 12.47
C VAL A 281 -19.63 5.31 11.31
N PHE A 282 -19.12 5.40 10.09
CA PHE A 282 -19.77 4.78 8.94
C PHE A 282 -19.23 3.37 8.74
N VAL A 283 -20.15 2.41 8.58
CA VAL A 283 -19.87 1.03 8.15
C VAL A 283 -20.32 0.93 6.70
N ARG A 284 -19.46 0.47 5.80
CA ARG A 284 -19.75 0.42 4.37
C ARG A 284 -19.36 -0.94 3.76
N LYS A 285 -20.23 -1.49 2.91
CA LYS A 285 -19.88 -2.65 2.07
C LYS A 285 -18.82 -2.29 1.03
N MET A 286 -18.00 -3.25 0.64
CA MET A 286 -16.93 -3.06 -0.36
C MET A 286 -17.38 -3.34 -1.79
N ALA A 287 -18.56 -3.95 -1.96
CA ALA A 287 -19.20 -4.22 -3.22
C ALA A 287 -20.68 -3.79 -3.18
N GLN A 288 -21.29 -3.61 -4.34
CA GLN A 288 -22.75 -3.50 -4.42
C GLN A 288 -23.36 -4.88 -4.21
N ASP A 289 -24.56 -4.92 -3.66
CA ASP A 289 -25.40 -6.11 -3.72
C ASP A 289 -25.65 -6.39 -5.20
N GLU A 290 -25.36 -7.61 -5.67
CA GLU A 290 -25.69 -7.98 -7.04
C GLU A 290 -27.21 -7.86 -7.19
N SER A 291 -27.64 -7.01 -8.13
CA SER A 291 -29.05 -6.95 -8.51
C SER A 291 -29.43 -8.33 -9.02
N VAL A 292 -30.24 -9.04 -8.22
CA VAL A 292 -30.86 -10.32 -8.57
C VAL A 292 -31.55 -10.24 -9.93
#